data_AF-A0AA42CNZ5-F1
#
_entry.id   AF-A0AA42CNZ5-F1
#
_cell.length_a   1.000
_cell.length_b   1.000
_cell.length_c   1.000
_cell.angle_alpha   90.00
_cell.angle_beta   90.00
_cell.angle_gamma   90.00
#
_symmetry.space_group_name_H-M   'P 1'
#
loop_
_entity.id
_entity.type
_entity.pdbx_description
1 polymer ?
#
loop_
_entity_poly.entity_id
_entity_poly.type
_entity_poly.pdbx_seq_one_letter_code
_entity_poly.pdbx_strand_id
1 'polypeptide(L)' 'MRIVVDTNVFVSALLSGRSLPAQLVALWRQGHFTLLTSVEQIEELRRVTRYPKYARVCRLCWLAA' A
#
# COMPACT_ATOMS: atom_id res chain seq x y z
N MET A 1 -15.09 -10.31 -6.17
CA MET A 1 -15.53 -9.50 -5.00
C MET A 1 -14.87 -8.13 -5.07
N ARG A 2 -15.56 -7.04 -4.69
CA ARG A 2 -14.99 -5.68 -4.66
C ARG A 2 -14.69 -5.28 -3.22
N ILE A 3 -13.47 -4.82 -2.94
CA ILE A 3 -13.02 -4.52 -1.58
C ILE A 3 -12.38 -3.13 -1.57
N VAL A 4 -12.75 -2.30 -0.58
CA VAL A 4 -12.02 -1.07 -0.25
C VAL A 4 -11.08 -1.40 0.90
N VAL A 5 -9.81 -1.06 0.75
CA VAL A 5 -8.78 -1.31 1.75
C VAL A 5 -8.31 0.05 2.29
N ASP A 6 -8.07 0.10 3.60
CA ASP A 6 -7.57 1.30 4.26
C ASP A 6 -6.12 1.61 3.86
N THR A 7 -5.76 2.90 3.81
CA THR A 7 -4.41 3.36 3.48
C THR A 7 -3.35 2.73 4.39
N ASN A 8 -3.64 2.52 5.68
CA ASN A 8 -2.70 1.93 6.63
C ASN A 8 -2.36 0.48 6.33
N VAL A 9 -3.27 -0.27 5.68
CA VAL A 9 -3.00 -1.64 5.25
C VAL A 9 -1.97 -1.62 4.12
N PHE A 10 -2.09 -0.71 3.16
CA PHE A 10 -1.07 -0.53 2.11
C PHE A 10 0.28 -0.11 2.68
N VAL A 11 0.28 0.86 3.61
CA VAL A 11 1.51 1.30 4.28
C VAL A 11 2.15 0.13 5.03
N SER A 12 1.37 -0.66 5.75
CA SER A 12 1.87 -1.84 6.48
C SER A 12 2.44 -2.91 5.54
N ALA A 13 1.79 -3.14 4.40
CA ALA A 13 2.27 -4.06 3.37
C ALA A 13 3.60 -3.62 2.76
N LEU A 14 3.77 -2.31 2.55
CA LEU A 14 5.01 -1.71 2.05
C LEU A 14 6.16 -1.78 3.07
N LEU A 15 5.85 -1.67 4.37
CA LEU A 15 6.86 -1.73 5.44
C LEU A 15 7.31 -3.16 5.75
N SER A 16 6.42 -4.15 5.61
CA SER A 16 6.72 -5.55 5.94
C SER A 16 6.11 -6.51 4.93
N GLY A 17 6.95 -7.07 4.05
CA GLY A 17 6.55 -8.01 3.00
C GLY A 17 6.08 -9.39 3.47
N ARG A 18 6.18 -9.70 4.78
CA ARG A 18 5.66 -10.95 5.37
C ARG A 18 4.40 -10.75 6.21
N SER A 19 3.94 -9.51 6.34
CA SER A 19 2.75 -9.18 7.13
C SER A 19 1.45 -9.69 6.48
N LEU A 20 0.39 -9.85 7.26
CA LEU A 20 -0.95 -10.15 6.72
C LEU A 20 -1.40 -9.14 5.65
N PRO A 21 -1.18 -7.81 5.82
CA PRO A 21 -1.37 -6.84 4.75
C PRO A 21 -0.61 -7.15 3.46
N ALA A 22 0.64 -7.58 3.53
CA ALA A 22 1.40 -7.95 2.33
C ALA A 22 0.82 -9.17 1.62
N GLN A 23 0.33 -10.15 2.37
CA GLN A 23 -0.39 -11.30 1.80
C GLN A 23 -1.70 -10.86 1.13
N LEU A 24 -2.46 -9.95 1.75
CA LEU A 24 -3.68 -9.40 1.16
C LEU A 24 -3.40 -8.68 -0.18
N VAL A 25 -2.32 -7.88 -0.24
CA VAL A 25 -1.86 -7.24 -1.47
C VAL A 25 -1.43 -8.27 -2.51
N ALA A 26 -0.79 -9.37 -2.11
CA ALA A 26 -0.42 -10.45 -3.04
C ALA A 26 -1.67 -11.15 -3.64
N LEU A 27 -2.69 -11.43 -2.82
CA LEU A 27 -3.95 -12.01 -3.27
C LEU A 27 -4.70 -11.08 -4.24
N TRP A 28 -4.69 -9.77 -3.97
CA TRP A 28 -5.20 -8.77 -4.92
C TRP A 28 -4.44 -8.84 -6.26
N ARG A 29 -3.10 -8.85 -6.22
CA ARG A 29 -2.26 -8.94 -7.44
C ARG A 29 -2.47 -10.23 -8.22
N GLN A 30 -2.88 -11.31 -7.55
CA GLN A 30 -3.26 -12.59 -8.16
C GLN A 30 -4.69 -12.60 -8.72
N GLY A 31 -5.46 -11.51 -8.55
CA GLY A 31 -6.80 -11.36 -9.12
C GLY A 31 -7.93 -11.96 -8.26
N HIS A 32 -7.67 -12.35 -7.01
CA HIS A 32 -8.71 -12.93 -6.14
C HIS A 32 -9.85 -11.94 -5.82
N PHE A 33 -9.58 -10.64 -5.88
CA PHE A 33 -10.59 -9.60 -5.72
C PHE A 33 -10.21 -8.33 -6.48
N THR A 34 -11.20 -7.48 -6.72
CA THR A 34 -11.01 -6.15 -7.29
C THR A 34 -10.84 -5.15 -6.15
N LEU A 35 -9.68 -4.53 -6.08
CA LEU A 35 -9.45 -3.40 -5.20
C LEU A 35 -10.18 -2.17 -5.74
N LEU A 36 -10.99 -1.54 -4.89
CA LEU A 36 -11.55 -0.21 -5.11
C LEU A 36 -10.73 0.79 -4.29
N THR A 37 -10.40 1.93 -4.91
CA THR A 37 -9.67 3.02 -4.26
C THR A 37 -10.19 4.36 -4.76
N SER A 38 -9.86 5.43 -4.04
CA SER A 38 -10.20 6.81 -4.42
C SER A 38 -8.93 7.64 -4.64
N VAL A 39 -9.09 8.81 -5.26
CA VAL A 39 -7.97 9.73 -5.49
C VAL A 39 -7.38 10.19 -4.15
N GLU A 40 -8.22 10.44 -3.15
CA GLU A 40 -7.81 10.84 -1.81
C GLU A 40 -6.95 9.77 -1.12
N GLN A 41 -7.30 8.49 -1.26
CA GLN A 41 -6.49 7.39 -0.72
C GLN A 41 -5.12 7.32 -1.39
N ILE A 42 -5.05 7.53 -2.71
CA ILE A 42 -3.78 7.52 -3.46
C ILE A 42 -2.89 8.69 -3.03
N GLU A 43 -3.47 9.88 -2.88
CA GLU A 43 -2.74 11.08 -2.43
C GLU A 43 -2.26 10.94 -0.97
N GLU A 44 -3.09 10.35 -0.09
CA GLU A 44 -2.67 10.02 1.26
C GLU A 44 -1.51 9.02 1.26
N LEU A 45 -1.60 7.95 0.47
CA LEU A 45 -0.53 6.96 0.37
C LEU A 45 0.78 7.60 -0.13
N ARG A 46 0.72 8.47 -1.13
CA ARG A 46 1.86 9.26 -1.63
C ARG A 46 2.45 10.16 -0.55
N ARG A 47 1.62 10.84 0.23
CA ARG A 47 2.07 11.72 1.32
C ARG A 47 2.71 10.93 2.44
N VAL A 48 2.09 9.83 2.87
CA VAL A 48 2.55 9.01 4.00
C VAL A 48 3.89 8.34 3.68
N THR A 49 4.02 7.77 2.49
CA THR A 49 5.25 7.09 2.06
C THR A 49 6.48 8.01 2.01
N ARG A 50 6.27 9.32 1.84
CA ARG A 50 7.33 10.35 1.87
C ARG A 50 7.71 10.83 3.26
N TYR A 51 6.98 10.46 4.32
CA TYR A 51 7.37 10.87 5.66
C TYR A 51 8.72 10.26 6.06
N PRO A 52 9.60 11.02 6.75
CA PRO A 52 10.94 10.56 7.13
C PRO A 52 10.93 9.24 7.90
N LYS A 53 9.89 9.01 8.71
CA LYS A 53 9.67 7.77 9.48
C LYS A 53 9.49 6.51 8.61
N TYR A 54 8.98 6.64 7.39
CA TYR A 54 8.67 5.52 6.50
C TYR A 54 9.58 5.47 5.26
N ALA A 55 10.11 6.62 4.83
CA ALA A 55 10.98 6.73 3.66
C ALA A 55 12.27 5.89 3.75
N ARG A 56 12.78 5.64 4.96
CA ARG A 56 13.98 4.81 5.19
C ARG A 56 13.72 3.31 5.06
N VAL A 57 12.48 2.87 5.26
CA VAL A 57 12.09 1.45 5.24
C VAL A 57 11.52 1.07 3.87
N CYS A 58 10.75 1.97 3.26
CA CYS A 58 10.05 1.72 2.01
C CYS A 58 10.92 2.04 0.79
N ARG A 59 11.63 1.04 0.27
CA ARG A 59 12.54 1.16 -0.90
C ARG A 59 11.86 1.66 -2.19
N LEU A 60 10.54 1.43 -2.34
CA LEU A 60 9.75 1.86 -3.50
C LEU A 60 9.48 3.37 -3.56
N CYS A 61 9.68 4.12 -2.46
CA CYS A 61 9.38 5.55 -2.39
C CYS A 61 10.27 6.43 -3.27
N TRP A 62 11.41 5.92 -3.71
CA TRP A 62 12.37 6.65 -4.55
C TRP A 62 12.15 6.45 -6.05
N LEU A 63 11.30 5.50 -6.46
CA LEU A 63 11.09 5.15 -7.87
C LEU A 63 9.92 5.88 -8.54
N ALA A 64 9.15 6.68 -7.78
CA ALA A 64 7.98 7.41 -8.26
C ALA A 64 8.23 8.93 -8.35
N ALA A 65 9.48 9.32 -8.64
CA ALA A 65 9.87 10.70 -8.98
C ALA A 65 9.85 10.88 -10.50
#